data_AF-A0A951HIZ5-F1
#
_entry.id   AF-A0A951HIZ5-F1
#
_cell.length_a   1.000
_cell.length_b   1.000
_cell.length_c   1.000
_cell.angle_alpha   90.00
_cell.angle_beta   90.00
_cell.angle_gamma   90.00
#
_symmetry.space_group_name_H-M   'P 1'
#
loop_
_entity.id
_entity.type
_entity.pdbx_description
1 polymer ?
#
loop_
_entity_poly.entity_id
_entity_poly.type
_entity_poly.pdbx_seq_one_letter_code
_entity_poly.pdbx_strand_id
1 'polypeptide(L)' 'KENYSTLIAVHAEQGHNPSAGLTIEDNVASVAPGFQWTSALVGDWSGEALVIRGNRLGERITEFERHDPR' A
#
# COMPACT_ATOMS: atom_id res chain seq x y z
N LYS A 1 -1.39 -14.96 -6.24
CA LYS A 1 -1.09 -13.52 -6.30
C LYS A 1 -0.54 -13.13 -4.95
N GLU A 2 0.71 -12.71 -4.91
CA GLU A 2 1.47 -12.52 -3.68
C GLU A 2 1.14 -11.15 -3.04
N ASN A 3 -0.16 -10.82 -2.88
CA ASN A 3 -0.58 -9.53 -2.26
C ASN A 3 -0.42 -9.54 -0.73
N TYR A 4 0.11 -10.62 -0.16
CA TYR A 4 0.32 -10.76 1.28
C TYR A 4 1.34 -9.78 1.86
N SER A 5 2.05 -9.03 1.01
CA SER A 5 2.97 -7.97 1.41
C SER A 5 2.33 -6.58 1.44
N THR A 6 1.02 -6.39 1.20
CA THR A 6 0.38 -5.06 1.15
C THR A 6 -0.89 -4.99 1.98
N LEU A 7 -1.08 -3.88 2.70
CA LEU A 7 -2.27 -3.62 3.52
C LEU A 7 -3.39 -2.93 2.70
N ILE A 8 -3.04 -1.94 1.87
CA ILE A 8 -3.93 -1.22 0.96
C ILE A 8 -3.46 -1.42 -0.47
N ALA A 9 -4.22 -2.19 -1.25
CA ALA A 9 -3.89 -2.54 -2.63
C ALA A 9 -4.67 -1.66 -3.62
N VAL A 10 -3.96 -0.83 -4.41
CA VAL A 10 -4.55 0.04 -5.43
C VAL A 10 -4.35 -0.59 -6.81
N HIS A 11 -5.45 -0.82 -7.53
CA HIS A 11 -5.48 -1.47 -8.86
C HIS A 11 -4.76 -2.83 -8.87
N ALA A 12 -4.76 -3.55 -7.74
CA ALA A 12 -4.08 -4.83 -7.70
C ALA A 12 -4.70 -5.86 -8.66
N GLU A 13 -5.96 -5.73 -9.05
CA GLU A 13 -6.60 -6.54 -10.11
C GLU A 13 -6.93 -5.68 -11.34
N GLN A 14 -7.80 -6.14 -12.25
CA GLN A 14 -8.22 -5.33 -13.41
C GLN A 14 -8.77 -3.98 -12.93
N GLY A 15 -7.97 -2.92 -13.06
CA GLY A 15 -8.25 -1.60 -12.52
C GLY A 15 -9.34 -0.88 -13.31
N HIS A 16 -10.60 -1.19 -13.01
CA HIS A 16 -11.75 -0.64 -13.74
C HIS A 16 -12.17 0.77 -13.30
N ASN A 17 -11.71 1.24 -12.14
CA ASN A 17 -12.05 2.56 -11.60
C ASN A 17 -10.78 3.39 -11.47
N PRO A 18 -10.77 4.68 -11.83
CA PRO A 18 -9.62 5.55 -11.60
C PRO A 18 -9.40 5.78 -10.09
N SER A 19 -8.13 5.90 -9.72
CA SER A 19 -7.63 6.17 -8.38
C SER A 19 -6.87 7.50 -8.26
N ALA A 20 -6.71 8.24 -9.37
CA ALA A 20 -6.13 9.58 -9.37
C ALA A 20 -6.82 10.48 -8.34
N GLY A 21 -6.04 11.03 -7.40
CA GLY A 21 -6.54 11.88 -6.32
C GLY A 21 -7.02 11.12 -5.07
N LEU A 22 -6.90 9.79 -5.04
CA LEU A 22 -7.12 9.02 -3.82
C LEU A 22 -6.13 9.47 -2.73
N THR A 23 -6.66 9.76 -1.55
CA THR A 23 -5.90 10.20 -0.38
C THR A 23 -5.91 9.12 0.70
N ILE A 24 -4.73 8.71 1.16
CA ILE A 24 -4.51 7.73 2.21
C ILE A 24 -3.69 8.43 3.30
N GLU A 25 -4.39 8.93 4.32
CA GLU A 25 -3.80 9.79 5.34
C GLU A 25 -4.10 9.37 6.77
N ASP A 26 -3.17 9.69 7.66
CA ASP A 26 -3.27 9.57 9.12
C ASP A 26 -3.61 8.16 9.64
N ASN A 27 -3.24 7.12 8.88
CA ASN A 27 -3.40 5.73 9.30
C ASN A 27 -2.36 5.35 10.36
N VAL A 28 -2.70 4.34 11.17
CA VAL A 28 -1.75 3.67 12.06
C VAL A 28 -1.71 2.19 11.68
N ALA A 29 -0.52 1.69 11.34
CA ALA A 29 -0.35 0.30 10.93
C ALA A 29 0.78 -0.35 11.72
N SER A 30 0.59 -1.61 12.11
CA SER A 30 1.60 -2.43 12.79
C SER A 30 1.40 -3.90 12.44
N VAL A 31 2.47 -4.69 12.55
CA VAL A 31 2.43 -6.15 12.39
C VAL A 31 2.52 -6.83 13.74
N ALA A 32 2.03 -8.07 13.81
CA ALA A 32 2.11 -8.87 15.03
C ALA A 32 3.58 -9.19 15.41
N PRO A 33 3.88 -9.38 16.71
CA PRO A 33 5.19 -9.81 17.15
C PRO A 33 5.65 -11.10 16.44
N GLY A 34 6.92 -11.14 16.05
CA GLY A 34 7.47 -12.30 15.34
C GLY A 34 7.14 -12.36 13.84
N PHE A 35 6.40 -11.39 13.30
CA PHE A 35 6.27 -11.24 11.84
C PHE A 35 7.63 -10.93 11.22
N GLN A 36 8.06 -11.77 10.28
CA GLN A 36 9.44 -11.76 9.78
C GLN A 36 9.59 -11.02 8.45
N TRP A 37 8.49 -10.81 7.73
CA TRP A 37 8.50 -10.17 6.42
C TRP A 37 8.30 -8.67 6.51
N THR A 38 8.60 -7.98 5.42
CA THR A 38 8.27 -6.56 5.24
C THR A 38 6.97 -6.44 4.47
N SER A 39 6.16 -5.45 4.82
CA SER A 39 4.93 -5.11 4.12
C SER A 39 4.93 -3.65 3.71
N ALA A 40 4.14 -3.29 2.70
CA ALA A 40 3.79 -1.92 2.38
C ALA A 40 2.43 -1.58 2.97
N LEU A 41 2.28 -0.35 3.50
CA LEU A 41 0.95 0.19 3.78
C LEU A 41 0.17 0.31 2.46
N VAL A 42 0.77 0.90 1.43
CA VAL A 42 0.15 1.06 0.11
C VAL A 42 0.99 0.39 -0.98
N GLY A 43 0.40 -0.56 -1.69
CA GLY A 43 0.94 -1.14 -2.92
C GLY A 43 0.13 -0.65 -4.12
N ASP A 44 0.79 -0.03 -5.09
CA ASP A 44 0.16 0.61 -6.25
C ASP A 44 0.54 -0.04 -7.58
N TRP A 45 -0.47 -0.51 -8.31
CA TRP A 45 -0.39 -1.02 -9.68
C TRP A 45 -1.04 -0.09 -10.72
N SER A 46 -1.61 1.03 -10.29
CA SER A 46 -2.28 1.98 -11.18
C SER A 46 -1.29 2.88 -11.91
N GLY A 47 -0.19 3.24 -11.23
CA GLY A 47 0.73 4.27 -11.70
C GLY A 47 0.20 5.69 -11.54
N GLU A 48 -1.01 5.87 -11.01
CA GLU A 48 -1.67 7.15 -10.89
C GLU A 48 -1.14 7.98 -9.71
N ALA A 49 -1.54 9.26 -9.69
CA ALA A 49 -1.15 10.18 -8.62
C ALA A 49 -1.99 9.92 -7.37
N LEU A 50 -1.33 9.38 -6.33
CA LEU A 50 -1.90 9.16 -5.01
C LEU A 50 -1.34 10.19 -4.02
N VAL A 51 -2.14 10.55 -3.02
CA VAL A 51 -1.69 11.35 -1.87
C VAL A 51 -1.55 10.43 -0.66
N ILE A 52 -0.32 10.26 -0.18
CA ILE A 52 -0.02 9.42 0.98
C ILE A 52 0.76 10.26 1.98
N ARG A 53 0.19 10.48 3.18
CA ARG A 53 0.78 11.40 4.17
C ARG A 53 0.34 11.10 5.61
N GLY A 54 1.16 11.49 6.58
CA GLY A 54 0.78 11.48 8.00
C GLY A 54 0.64 10.08 8.62
N ASN A 55 0.96 9.02 7.89
CA ASN A 55 0.81 7.66 8.38
C ASN A 55 1.87 7.33 9.43
N ARG A 56 1.47 6.64 10.50
CA ARG A 56 2.36 6.16 11.56
C ARG A 56 2.52 4.65 11.41
N LEU A 57 3.71 4.24 11.00
CA LEU A 57 4.01 2.86 10.64
C LEU A 57 4.90 2.21 11.71
N GLY A 58 4.49 1.04 12.15
CA GLY A 58 5.33 0.17 12.96
C GLY A 58 6.49 -0.40 12.16
N GLU A 59 7.42 -1.06 12.86
CA GLU A 59 8.56 -1.72 12.23
C GLU A 59 8.10 -2.70 11.13
N ARG A 60 8.93 -2.83 10.09
CA ARG A 60 8.69 -3.70 8.92
C ARG A 60 7.50 -3.31 8.05
N ILE A 61 6.99 -2.08 8.19
CA ILE A 61 6.02 -1.51 7.26
C ILE A 61 6.64 -0.32 6.53
N THR A 62 6.73 -0.39 5.21
CA THR A 62 7.06 0.73 4.32
C THR A 62 5.78 1.50 3.99
N GLU A 63 5.88 2.80 3.72
CA GLU A 63 4.68 3.61 3.44
C GLU A 63 4.10 3.30 2.06
N PHE A 64 4.97 3.14 1.06
CA PHE A 64 4.56 3.04 -0.33
C PHE A 64 5.48 2.13 -1.14
N GLU A 65 4.87 1.26 -1.94
CA GLU A 65 5.54 0.48 -2.98
C GLU A 65 4.80 0.66 -4.32
N ARG A 66 5.59 0.90 -5.38
CA ARG A 66 5.09 0.92 -6.75
C ARG A 66 5.43 -0.37 -7.44
N HIS A 67 4.45 -0.97 -8.10
CA HIS A 67 4.60 -2.17 -8.89
C HIS A 67 4.34 -1.89 -10.36
N ASP A 68 4.89 -2.73 -11.23
CA ASP A 68 4.57 -2.67 -12.65
C ASP A 68 3.08 -2.95 -12.85
N PRO A 69 2.38 -2.17 -13.70
CA PRO A 69 0.99 -2.41 -14.05
C PRO A 69 0.80 -3.85 -14.56
N ARG A 70 -0.32 -4.47 -14.21
CA ARG A 70 -0.65 -5.84 -14.64
C ARG A 70 -1.56 -5.88 -15.85
#